data_AF-A0A961MRD0-F1
#
_entry.id   AF-A0A961MRD0-F1
#
_cell.length_a   1.000
_cell.length_b   1.000
_cell.length_c   1.000
_cell.angle_alpha   90.00
_cell.angle_beta   90.00
_cell.angle_gamma   90.00
#
_symmetry.space_group_name_H-M   'P 1'
#
loop_
_entity.id
_entity.type
_entity.pdbx_description
1 polymer ?
#
loop_
_entity_poly.entity_id
_entity_poly.type
_entity_poly.pdbx_seq_one_letter_code
_entity_poly.pdbx_strand_id
1 'polypeptide(L)'
;MAEVPNLTCWLTIVGLGEDGPDGLPPASREALEAAEIVMGAARHLALMPGLGAERIDWPVPFAAGLPRLLALRGRRVVVLASGDPFWFGAGTVLARALDPGEWRALPGASVFSLAAARLGWG
;
A
#
# COMPACT_ATOMS: atom_id res chain seq x y z
N MET A 1 -2.27 5.03 31.49
CA MET A 1 -1.51 5.61 30.36
C MET A 1 -1.39 4.51 29.32
N ALA A 2 -2.13 4.62 28.22
CA ALA A 2 -2.00 3.65 27.12
C ALA A 2 -0.62 3.85 26.48
N GLU A 3 0.11 2.75 26.34
CA GLU A 3 1.41 2.68 25.67
C GLU A 3 1.22 3.13 24.22
N VAL A 4 1.83 4.26 23.84
CA VAL A 4 1.87 4.68 22.44
C VAL A 4 2.83 3.73 21.75
N PRO A 5 2.38 2.83 20.86
CA PRO A 5 3.29 1.89 20.23
C PRO A 5 4.35 2.70 19.50
N ASN A 6 5.60 2.33 19.71
CA ASN A 6 6.73 2.89 18.99
C ASN A 6 6.51 2.57 17.50
N LEU A 7 5.90 3.51 16.75
CA LEU A 7 5.59 3.35 15.32
C LEU A 7 6.88 3.46 14.52
N THR A 8 7.82 2.55 14.74
CA THR A 8 8.96 2.39 13.84
C THR A 8 8.39 2.05 12.47
N CYS A 9 7.52 1.05 12.36
CA CYS A 9 6.81 0.72 11.12
C CYS A 9 5.52 1.55 10.95
N TRP A 10 5.65 2.75 10.38
CA TRP A 10 4.53 3.68 10.18
C TRP A 10 3.85 3.51 8.81
N LEU A 11 4.57 2.99 7.81
CA LEU A 11 4.08 2.78 6.45
C LEU A 11 3.74 1.30 6.18
N THR A 12 2.52 1.01 5.72
CA THR A 12 2.18 -0.29 5.13
C THR A 12 1.93 -0.14 3.63
N ILE A 13 2.65 -0.88 2.80
CA ILE A 13 2.44 -0.91 1.35
C ILE A 13 1.53 -2.10 1.03
N VAL A 14 0.31 -1.84 0.58
CA VAL A 14 -0.71 -2.86 0.32
C VAL A 14 -0.85 -3.09 -1.17
N GLY A 15 -0.69 -4.34 -1.56
CA GLY A 15 -1.01 -4.83 -2.89
C GLY A 15 -2.52 -4.99 -3.10
N LEU A 16 -3.03 -4.41 -4.18
CA LEU A 16 -4.45 -4.37 -4.53
C LEU A 16 -4.68 -4.95 -5.92
N GLY A 17 -5.64 -5.86 -6.02
CA GLY A 17 -6.16 -6.37 -7.30
C GLY A 17 -7.40 -5.61 -7.76
N GLU A 18 -7.89 -5.93 -8.97
CA GLU A 18 -9.10 -5.31 -9.54
C GLU A 18 -10.38 -5.68 -8.77
N ASP A 19 -10.36 -6.77 -8.01
CA ASP A 19 -11.47 -7.20 -7.13
C ASP A 19 -11.65 -6.29 -5.91
N GLY A 20 -10.87 -5.21 -5.80
CA GLY A 20 -11.07 -4.18 -4.79
C GLY A 20 -10.93 -4.73 -3.37
N PRO A 21 -11.80 -4.30 -2.42
CA PRO A 21 -11.68 -4.68 -1.03
C PRO A 21 -11.91 -6.18 -0.87
N ASP A 22 -12.78 -6.78 -1.69
CA ASP A 22 -13.19 -8.17 -1.59
C ASP A 22 -12.04 -9.15 -1.82
N GLY A 23 -11.04 -8.76 -2.62
CA GLY A 23 -9.82 -9.54 -2.85
C GLY A 23 -8.74 -9.39 -1.77
N LEU A 24 -8.92 -8.53 -0.76
CA LEU A 24 -7.88 -8.27 0.23
C LEU A 24 -7.83 -9.34 1.34
N PRO A 25 -6.64 -9.86 1.68
CA PRO A 25 -6.44 -10.70 2.86
C PRO A 25 -6.77 -9.95 4.17
N PRO A 26 -7.07 -10.66 5.27
CA PRO A 26 -7.41 -10.05 6.56
C PRO A 26 -6.39 -9.01 7.03
N ALA A 27 -5.09 -9.32 6.98
CA ALA A 27 -4.04 -8.38 7.38
C ALA A 27 -4.02 -7.07 6.58
N SER A 28 -4.38 -7.11 5.28
CA SER A 28 -4.47 -5.92 4.45
C SER A 28 -5.68 -5.05 4.81
N ARG A 29 -6.81 -5.69 5.17
CA ARG A 29 -8.02 -5.00 5.63
C ARG A 29 -7.78 -4.34 6.98
N GLU A 30 -7.20 -5.07 7.93
CA GLU A 30 -6.83 -4.54 9.25
C GLU A 30 -5.90 -3.32 9.13
N ALA A 31 -4.92 -3.37 8.21
CA ALA A 31 -4.04 -2.24 7.96
C ALA A 31 -4.79 -1.02 7.40
N LEU A 32 -5.75 -1.22 6.50
CA LEU A 32 -6.59 -0.14 5.95
C LEU A 32 -7.56 0.45 6.97
N GLU A 33 -8.14 -0.39 7.83
CA GLU A 33 -9.05 0.04 8.90
C GLU A 33 -8.32 0.85 9.98
N ALA A 34 -7.07 0.47 10.31
CA ALA A 34 -6.24 1.17 11.27
C ALA A 34 -5.55 2.43 10.69
N ALA A 35 -5.58 2.61 9.37
CA ALA A 35 -4.89 3.69 8.68
C ALA A 35 -5.51 5.05 9.03
N GLU A 36 -4.65 6.03 9.31
CA GLU A 36 -5.07 7.43 9.34
C GLU A 36 -5.17 8.00 7.93
N ILE A 37 -4.31 7.52 7.03
CA ILE A 37 -4.18 8.00 5.66
C ILE A 37 -4.02 6.82 4.71
N VAL A 38 -4.72 6.88 3.59
CA VAL A 38 -4.53 5.98 2.46
C VAL A 38 -4.11 6.81 1.25
N MET A 39 -2.92 6.53 0.73
CA MET A 39 -2.37 7.17 -0.45
C MET A 39 -2.28 6.18 -1.60
N GLY A 40 -2.64 6.57 -2.82
CA GLY A 40 -2.63 5.65 -3.96
C GLY A 40 -2.96 6.36 -5.27
N ALA A 41 -2.76 5.69 -6.41
CA ALA A 41 -3.23 6.27 -7.67
C ALA A 41 -4.77 6.37 -7.66
N ALA A 42 -5.32 7.37 -8.36
CA ALA A 42 -6.77 7.61 -8.39
C ALA A 42 -7.59 6.33 -8.72
N ARG A 43 -7.09 5.49 -9.65
CA ARG A 43 -7.73 4.21 -9.99
C ARG A 43 -7.81 3.22 -8.82
N HIS A 44 -6.81 3.19 -7.93
CA HIS A 44 -6.80 2.30 -6.76
C HIS A 44 -7.73 2.82 -5.67
N LEU A 45 -7.72 4.14 -5.44
CA LEU A 45 -8.60 4.78 -4.47
C LEU A 45 -10.07 4.67 -4.87
N ALA A 46 -10.38 4.70 -6.18
CA ALA A 46 -11.72 4.48 -6.69
C ALA A 46 -12.28 3.08 -6.39
N LEU A 47 -11.40 2.07 -6.27
CA LEU A 47 -11.79 0.71 -5.87
C LEU A 47 -12.09 0.60 -4.37
N MET A 48 -11.73 1.60 -3.55
CA MET A 48 -11.89 1.59 -2.09
C MET A 48 -12.95 2.61 -1.62
N PRO A 49 -14.24 2.44 -1.97
CA PRO A 49 -15.28 3.30 -1.41
C PRO A 49 -15.39 3.07 0.10
N GLY A 50 -15.78 4.11 0.85
CA GLY A 50 -16.06 3.99 2.28
C GLY A 50 -14.86 3.87 3.24
N LEU A 51 -13.61 4.02 2.79
CA LEU A 51 -12.48 4.18 3.73
C LEU A 51 -12.73 5.36 4.68
N GLY A 52 -12.58 5.12 5.99
CA GLY A 52 -12.65 6.14 7.04
C GLY A 52 -11.37 6.98 7.20
N ALA A 53 -10.30 6.59 6.50
CA ALA A 53 -9.02 7.30 6.45
C ALA A 53 -9.06 8.51 5.50
N GLU A 54 -8.18 9.49 5.76
CA GLU A 54 -7.89 10.56 4.81
C GLU A 54 -7.35 9.96 3.50
N ARG A 55 -7.82 10.42 2.35
CA ARG A 55 -7.40 9.90 1.03
C ARG A 55 -6.53 10.92 0.32
N ILE A 56 -5.36 10.48 -0.11
CA ILE A 56 -4.42 11.33 -0.86
C ILE A 56 -4.13 10.68 -2.20
N ASP A 57 -4.49 11.37 -3.28
CA ASP A 57 -4.10 10.95 -4.62
C ASP A 57 -2.57 11.01 -4.77
N TRP A 58 -1.99 9.91 -5.26
CA TRP A 58 -0.60 9.89 -5.68
C TRP A 58 -0.45 10.69 -6.98
N PRO A 59 0.34 11.78 -6.99
CA PRO A 59 0.40 12.69 -8.12
C PRO A 59 1.18 12.09 -9.31
N VAL A 60 0.93 12.66 -10.49
CA VAL A 60 1.75 12.44 -11.69
C VAL A 60 2.63 13.67 -11.91
N PRO A 61 3.95 13.50 -12.13
CA PRO A 61 4.70 12.25 -12.20
C PRO A 61 4.91 11.60 -10.82
N PHE A 62 5.14 10.28 -10.80
CA PHE A 62 5.27 9.48 -9.55
C PHE A 62 6.22 10.09 -8.52
N ALA A 63 7.35 10.65 -8.98
CA ALA A 63 8.37 11.26 -8.11
C ALA A 63 7.83 12.41 -7.23
N ALA A 64 6.79 13.12 -7.67
CA ALA A 64 6.17 14.19 -6.90
C ALA A 64 5.41 13.69 -5.66
N GLY A 65 5.08 12.39 -5.61
CA GLY A 65 4.41 11.77 -4.46
C GLY A 65 5.36 11.44 -3.31
N LEU A 66 6.65 11.22 -3.59
CA LEU A 66 7.59 10.77 -2.56
C LEU A 66 7.80 11.82 -1.45
N PRO A 67 8.03 13.12 -1.73
CA PRO A 67 8.11 14.13 -0.67
C PRO A 67 6.83 14.25 0.14
N ARG A 68 5.66 14.07 -0.51
CA ARG A 68 4.36 14.09 0.17
C ARG A 68 4.24 12.92 1.14
N LEU A 69 4.61 11.71 0.70
CA LEU A 69 4.61 10.53 1.56
C LEU A 69 5.54 10.70 2.76
N LEU A 70 6.78 11.16 2.54
CA LEU A 70 7.76 11.31 3.61
C LEU A 70 7.36 12.36 4.66
N ALA A 71 6.57 13.37 4.27
CA ALA A 71 6.01 14.34 5.20
C ALA A 71 4.95 13.74 6.15
N LEU A 72 4.46 12.53 5.88
CA LEU A 72 3.50 11.80 6.71
C LEU A 72 4.15 10.86 7.72
N ARG A 73 5.49 10.79 7.75
CA ARG A 73 6.25 9.94 8.66
C ARG A 73 5.78 10.13 10.12
N GLY A 74 5.59 9.01 10.81
CA GLY A 74 5.05 8.98 12.18
C GLY A 74 3.52 8.87 12.29
N ARG A 75 2.79 8.92 11.17
CA ARG A 75 1.35 8.58 11.10
C ARG A 75 1.16 7.16 10.54
N ARG A 76 0.04 6.50 10.87
CA ARG A 76 -0.30 5.21 10.26
C ARG A 76 -0.76 5.41 8.83
N VAL A 77 0.14 5.18 7.87
CA VAL A 77 -0.11 5.39 6.44
C VAL A 77 -0.18 4.06 5.72
N VAL A 78 -1.17 3.92 4.84
CA VAL A 78 -1.20 2.87 3.83
C VAL A 78 -0.94 3.46 2.45
N VAL A 79 -0.05 2.83 1.69
CA VAL A 79 0.11 3.10 0.25
C VAL A 79 -0.45 1.93 -0.55
N LEU A 80 -1.37 2.20 -1.47
CA LEU A 80 -1.91 1.22 -2.39
C LEU A 80 -0.99 1.06 -3.62
N ALA A 81 -0.68 -0.18 -3.97
CA ALA A 81 0.03 -0.57 -5.18
C ALA A 81 -0.72 -1.69 -5.91
N SER A 82 -0.56 -1.82 -7.23
CA SER A 82 -1.15 -2.93 -7.98
C SER A 82 -0.45 -4.26 -7.67
N GLY A 83 -1.22 -5.33 -7.41
CA GLY A 83 -0.69 -6.68 -7.27
C GLY A 83 0.38 -6.81 -6.19
N ASP A 84 1.57 -7.29 -6.54
CA ASP A 84 2.71 -7.31 -5.62
C ASP A 84 3.50 -5.98 -5.74
N PRO A 85 3.64 -5.20 -4.65
CA PRO A 85 4.39 -3.94 -4.67
C PRO A 85 5.83 -4.04 -5.17
N PHE A 86 6.46 -5.21 -5.06
CA PHE A 86 7.85 -5.44 -5.45
C PHE A 86 8.01 -6.15 -6.80
N TRP A 87 6.92 -6.59 -7.43
CA TRP A 87 6.94 -7.09 -8.81
C TRP A 87 6.76 -5.96 -9.82
N PHE A 88 7.87 -5.31 -10.21
CA PHE A 88 7.87 -4.11 -11.08
C PHE A 88 6.97 -2.97 -10.57
N GLY A 89 6.69 -2.94 -9.27
CA GLY A 89 5.80 -1.98 -8.63
C GLY A 89 6.51 -0.83 -7.91
N ALA A 90 5.72 0.00 -7.24
CA ALA A 90 6.19 1.17 -6.50
C ALA A 90 7.07 0.82 -5.28
N GLY A 91 6.94 -0.40 -4.73
CA GLY A 91 7.58 -0.81 -3.48
C GLY A 91 9.09 -0.61 -3.47
N THR A 92 9.77 -0.91 -4.58
CA THR A 92 11.24 -0.71 -4.69
C THR A 92 11.64 0.76 -4.57
N VAL A 93 10.85 1.68 -5.14
CA VAL A 93 11.14 3.13 -5.07
C VAL A 93 10.89 3.65 -3.65
N LEU A 94 9.81 3.20 -3.02
CA LEU A 94 9.47 3.59 -1.64
C LEU A 94 10.51 3.08 -0.64
N ALA A 95 10.87 1.80 -0.73
CA ALA A 95 11.83 1.17 0.17
C ALA A 95 13.22 1.82 0.12
N ARG A 96 13.64 2.36 -1.04
CA ARG A 96 14.92 3.07 -1.19
C ARG A 96 14.96 4.42 -0.48
N ALA A 97 13.81 5.00 -0.16
CA ALA A 97 13.69 6.31 0.47
C ALA A 97 13.43 6.24 1.99
N LEU A 98 13.38 5.02 2.54
CA LEU A 98 12.97 4.74 3.92
C LEU A 98 14.02 3.88 4.60
N ASP A 99 14.20 4.10 5.90
CA ASP A 99 15.10 3.30 6.71
C ASP A 99 14.51 1.90 6.99
N PRO A 100 15.35 0.88 7.26
CA PRO A 100 14.88 -0.43 7.68
C PRO A 100 13.96 -0.32 8.90
N GLY A 101 12.81 -1.01 8.84
CA GLY A 101 11.82 -1.00 9.91
C GLY A 101 10.79 0.13 9.82
N GLU A 102 10.96 1.11 8.92
CA GLU A 102 9.95 2.17 8.70
C GLU A 102 8.70 1.70 7.98
N TRP A 103 8.81 0.58 7.28
CA TRP A 103 7.78 0.09 6.41
C TRP A 103 7.65 -1.43 6.46
N ARG A 104 6.46 -1.90 6.10
CA ARG A 104 6.18 -3.30 5.77
C ARG A 104 5.35 -3.37 4.50
N ALA A 105 5.33 -4.54 3.85
CA ALA A 105 4.50 -4.78 2.69
C ALA A 105 3.55 -5.97 2.90
N LEU A 106 2.34 -5.82 2.38
CA LEU A 106 1.30 -6.84 2.34
C LEU A 106 0.96 -7.06 0.86
N PRO A 107 1.63 -8.02 0.19
CA PRO A 107 1.50 -8.19 -1.25
C PRO A 107 0.13 -8.78 -1.64
N GLY A 108 -0.39 -8.34 -2.78
CA GLY A 108 -1.45 -9.01 -3.51
C GLY A 108 -0.89 -9.93 -4.59
N ALA A 109 -1.76 -10.68 -5.27
CA ALA A 109 -1.33 -11.52 -6.39
C ALA A 109 -0.74 -10.66 -7.53
N SER A 110 0.49 -10.95 -7.94
CA SER A 110 1.12 -10.26 -9.07
C SER A 110 0.49 -10.69 -10.39
N VAL A 111 0.61 -9.84 -11.43
CA VAL A 111 0.18 -10.19 -12.79
C VAL A 111 0.86 -11.47 -13.29
N PHE A 112 2.11 -11.72 -12.88
CA PHE A 112 2.84 -12.92 -13.24
C PHE A 112 2.22 -14.18 -12.61
N SER A 113 1.95 -14.14 -11.31
CA SER A 113 1.29 -15.26 -10.62
C SER A 113 -0.11 -15.54 -11.18
N LEU A 114 -0.86 -14.49 -11.52
CA LEU A 114 -2.18 -14.62 -12.15
C LEU A 114 -2.08 -15.21 -13.57
N ALA A 115 -1.07 -14.83 -14.36
CA ALA A 115 -0.84 -15.40 -15.68
C ALA A 115 -0.42 -16.88 -15.58
N ALA A 116 0.51 -17.20 -14.69
CA ALA A 116 0.96 -18.58 -14.46
C ALA A 116 -0.21 -19.50 -14.06
N ALA A 117 -1.06 -19.05 -13.13
CA ALA A 117 -2.24 -19.81 -12.70
C ALA A 117 -3.25 -20.04 -13.84
N ARG A 118 -3.45 -19.04 -14.71
CA ARG A 118 -4.36 -19.17 -15.88
C ARG A 118 -3.80 -20.10 -16.96
N LEU A 119 -2.49 -20.14 -17.12
CA LEU A 119 -1.82 -20.88 -18.18
C LEU A 119 -1.29 -22.25 -17.72
N GLY A 120 -1.40 -22.57 -16.43
CA GLY A 120 -0.85 -23.79 -15.85
C GLY A 120 0.68 -23.85 -15.90
N TRP A 121 1.36 -22.70 -15.80
CA TRP A 121 2.82 -22.60 -15.84
C TRP A 121 3.42 -22.79 -14.45
N GLY A 122 4.48 -23.61 -14.36
CA GLY A 122 5.24 -23.90 -13.13
C GLY A 122 6.67 -24.30 -13.45
#